data_AF-A0A820BSY3-F1
#
_entry.id   AF-A0A820BSY3-F1
#
_cell.length_a   1.000
_cell.length_b   1.000
_cell.length_c   1.000
_cell.angle_alpha   90.00
_cell.angle_beta   90.00
_cell.angle_gamma   90.00
#
_symmetry.space_group_name_H-M   'P 1'
#
loop_
_entity.id
_entity.type
_entity.pdbx_description
1 polymer ?
#
loop_
_entity_poly.entity_id
_entity_poly.type
_entity_poly.pdbx_seq_one_letter_code
_entity_poly.pdbx_strand_id
1 'polypeptide(L)'
;MANNTQCFTCHRENNIYTCEGCSNRFCSIHLAEHQQRLNEELNHIIDDYNVFKERINEQKQNPHNHSLIKQINQWETDSIAKIQQKAKDCREDVIKSSQTLLNDIEKKFNDLNKQIQQIHKENDFNEINLNYLRNQLRKMTKELNNPSNISIQQNSQTFISDISIISSK
;
A
#
# COMPACT_ATOMS: atom_id res chain seq x y z
N MET A 1 8.25 54.89 46.63
CA MET A 1 8.48 53.93 45.52
C MET A 1 9.97 53.92 45.28
N ALA A 2 10.66 52.84 45.64
CA ALA A 2 12.12 52.80 45.62
C ALA A 2 12.64 52.81 44.17
N ASN A 3 13.32 53.89 43.79
CA ASN A 3 14.07 53.97 42.54
C ASN A 3 15.20 52.94 42.65
N ASN A 4 15.05 51.75 42.07
CA ASN A 4 16.13 50.78 42.03
C ASN A 4 17.20 51.28 41.05
N THR A 5 18.19 51.99 41.59
CA THR A 5 19.34 52.57 40.87
C THR A 5 20.47 51.57 40.68
N GLN A 6 20.22 50.28 40.92
CA GLN A 6 21.24 49.24 40.91
C GLN A 6 21.16 48.35 39.66
N CYS A 7 22.31 47.84 39.24
CA CYS A 7 22.41 46.82 38.20
C CYS A 7 21.71 45.52 38.65
N PHE A 8 20.84 44.97 37.81
CA PHE A 8 20.10 43.72 38.03
C PHE A 8 21.01 42.52 38.35
N THR A 9 22.18 42.44 37.71
CA THR A 9 23.14 41.33 37.93
C THR A 9 24.04 41.53 39.15
N CYS A 10 24.69 42.70 39.32
CA CYS A 10 25.74 42.89 40.32
C CYS A 10 25.45 43.93 41.41
N HIS A 11 24.26 44.53 41.42
CA HIS A 11 23.75 45.44 42.45
C HIS A 11 24.56 46.74 42.66
N ARG A 12 25.44 47.12 41.72
CA ARG A 12 26.19 48.40 41.75
C ARG A 12 25.35 49.54 41.16
N GLU A 13 25.60 50.77 41.61
CA GLU A 13 24.82 51.97 41.23
C GLU A 13 25.49 52.88 40.17
N ASN A 14 26.68 52.49 39.68
CA ASN A 14 27.44 53.31 38.73
C ASN A 14 27.08 53.02 37.27
N ASN A 15 26.83 54.08 36.49
CA ASN A 15 26.59 54.03 35.03
C ASN A 15 25.53 52.99 34.63
N ILE A 16 24.30 53.20 35.10
CA ILE A 16 23.18 52.28 34.91
C ILE A 16 22.33 52.69 33.71
N TYR A 17 22.09 51.72 32.85
CA TYR A 17 21.28 51.84 31.64
C TYR A 17 20.06 50.92 31.76
N THR A 18 18.91 51.37 31.25
CA THR A 18 17.69 50.57 31.25
C THR A 18 17.55 49.89 29.88
N CYS A 19 17.36 48.58 29.84
CA CYS A 19 16.98 47.86 28.63
C CYS A 19 15.47 47.99 28.42
N GLU A 20 15.04 48.60 27.31
CA GLU A 20 13.60 48.78 27.02
C GLU A 20 12.89 47.45 26.76
N GLY A 21 13.61 46.43 26.24
CA GLY A 21 13.02 45.14 25.92
C GLY A 21 12.61 44.32 27.16
N CYS A 22 13.49 44.21 28.15
CA CYS A 22 13.20 43.45 29.38
C CYS A 22 12.92 44.32 30.61
N SER A 23 12.93 45.65 30.46
CA SER A 23 12.76 46.65 31.53
C SER A 23 13.77 46.57 32.69
N ASN A 24 14.80 45.73 32.58
CA ASN A 24 15.86 45.60 33.60
C ASN A 24 16.94 46.67 33.43
N ARG A 25 17.61 46.99 34.54
CA ARG A 25 18.70 47.95 34.62
C ARG A 25 20.05 47.24 34.71
N PHE A 26 21.03 47.65 33.92
CA PHE A 26 22.35 47.03 33.88
C PHE A 26 23.47 48.08 33.95
N CYS A 27 24.61 47.74 34.57
CA CYS A 27 25.84 48.49 34.33
C CYS A 27 26.38 48.16 32.93
N SER A 28 27.32 48.97 32.41
CA SER A 28 27.86 48.81 31.05
C SER A 28 28.33 47.39 30.71
N ILE A 29 28.99 46.70 31.65
CA ILE A 29 29.50 45.33 31.47
C ILE A 29 28.34 44.34 31.29
N HIS A 30 27.40 44.31 32.24
CA HIS A 30 26.28 43.37 32.19
C HIS A 30 25.27 43.71 31.08
N LEU A 31 25.23 44.97 30.63
CA LEU A 31 24.47 45.34 29.43
C LEU A 31 25.09 44.71 28.18
N ALA A 32 26.42 44.77 28.03
CA ALA A 32 27.13 44.13 26.92
C ALA A 32 26.94 42.60 26.94
N GLU A 33 27.04 41.97 28.11
CA GLU A 33 26.73 40.53 28.25
C GLU A 33 25.28 40.19 27.93
N HIS A 34 24.33 41.04 28.33
CA HIS A 34 22.92 40.87 27.99
C HIS A 34 22.70 40.95 26.47
N GLN A 35 23.31 41.94 25.80
CA GLN A 35 23.27 42.08 24.35
C GLN A 35 23.94 40.89 23.65
N GLN A 36 25.05 40.38 24.19
CA GLN A 36 25.70 39.19 23.67
C GLN A 36 24.77 37.97 23.73
N ARG A 37 24.10 37.73 24.86
CA ARG A 37 23.12 36.64 24.98
C ARG A 37 21.98 36.77 23.98
N LEU A 38 21.44 37.98 23.79
CA LEU A 38 20.40 38.22 22.78
C LEU A 38 20.89 37.94 21.35
N ASN A 39 22.15 38.26 21.05
CA ASN A 39 22.75 37.97 19.76
C ASN A 39 22.95 36.45 19.55
N GLU A 40 23.33 35.72 20.60
CA GLU A 40 23.39 34.25 20.59
C GLU A 40 22.00 33.64 20.34
N GLU A 41 20.96 34.12 21.02
CA GLU A 41 19.57 33.70 20.77
C GLU A 41 19.12 34.00 19.32
N LEU A 42 19.46 35.17 18.78
CA LEU A 42 19.15 35.51 17.39
C LEU A 42 19.86 34.57 16.40
N ASN A 43 21.11 34.21 16.67
CA ASN A 43 21.85 33.27 15.82
C ASN A 43 21.16 31.89 15.81
N HIS A 44 20.66 31.41 16.95
CA HIS A 44 19.86 30.18 16.99
C HIS A 44 18.58 30.26 16.16
N ILE A 45 17.87 31.41 16.20
CA ILE A 45 16.69 31.63 15.35
C ILE A 45 17.07 31.63 13.86
N ILE A 46 18.21 32.21 13.50
CA ILE A 46 18.72 32.22 12.12
C ILE A 46 19.05 30.81 11.66
N ASP A 47 19.66 29.99 12.51
CA ASP A 47 19.96 28.59 12.20
C ASP A 47 18.67 27.79 11.97
N ASP A 48 17.67 27.93 12.86
CA ASP A 48 16.36 27.29 12.71
C ASP A 48 15.67 27.72 11.42
N TYR A 49 15.74 29.01 11.07
CA TYR A 49 15.21 29.55 9.82
C TYR A 49 15.89 28.91 8.60
N ASN A 50 17.22 28.78 8.62
CA ASN A 50 17.97 28.18 7.51
C ASN A 50 17.59 26.70 7.34
N VAL A 51 17.49 25.93 8.42
CA VAL A 51 17.02 24.54 8.41
C VAL A 51 15.60 24.44 7.84
N PHE A 52 14.70 25.34 8.25
CA PHE A 52 13.33 25.34 7.73
C PHE A 52 13.27 25.67 6.24
N LYS A 53 14.05 26.66 5.79
CA LYS A 53 14.16 27.04 4.37
C LYS A 53 14.70 25.89 3.52
N GLU A 54 15.68 25.15 4.01
CA GLU A 54 16.19 23.94 3.35
C GLU A 54 15.10 22.88 3.21
N ARG A 55 14.36 22.57 4.27
CA ARG A 55 13.23 21.62 4.22
C ARG A 55 12.17 22.01 3.20
N ILE A 56 11.84 23.30 3.07
CA ILE A 56 10.92 23.80 2.03
C ILE A 56 11.49 23.52 0.63
N ASN A 57 12.78 23.81 0.42
CA ASN A 57 13.42 23.60 -0.88
C ASN A 57 13.49 22.12 -1.25
N GLU A 58 13.79 21.24 -0.28
CA GLU A 58 13.77 19.80 -0.48
C GLU A 58 12.39 19.30 -0.91
N GLN A 59 11.32 19.77 -0.27
CA GLN A 59 9.94 19.39 -0.65
C GLN A 59 9.56 19.92 -2.04
N LYS A 60 10.04 21.12 -2.42
CA LYS A 60 9.84 21.65 -3.78
C LYS A 60 10.59 20.86 -4.84
N GLN A 61 11.82 20.43 -4.55
CA GLN A 61 12.64 19.64 -5.47
C GLN A 61 12.14 18.20 -5.58
N ASN A 62 11.63 17.65 -4.48
CA ASN A 62 11.14 16.26 -4.41
C ASN A 62 9.68 16.18 -3.92
N PRO A 63 8.69 16.63 -4.72
CA PRO A 63 7.27 16.61 -4.32
C PRO A 63 6.75 15.20 -3.99
N HIS A 64 7.35 14.17 -4.60
CA HIS A 64 7.02 12.77 -4.33
C HIS A 64 7.38 12.29 -2.92
N ASN A 65 8.23 13.03 -2.20
CA ASN A 65 8.56 12.72 -0.80
C ASN A 65 7.46 13.19 0.18
N HIS A 66 6.45 13.91 -0.30
CA HIS A 66 5.32 14.35 0.50
C HIS A 66 4.60 13.16 1.17
N SER A 67 4.26 13.30 2.45
CA SER A 67 3.69 12.21 3.26
C SER A 67 2.41 11.63 2.66
N LEU A 68 1.52 12.47 2.13
CA LEU A 68 0.30 12.02 1.45
C LEU A 68 0.58 11.24 0.15
N ILE A 69 1.64 11.60 -0.60
CA ILE A 69 2.04 10.83 -1.79
C ILE A 69 2.52 9.44 -1.37
N LYS A 70 3.29 9.33 -0.28
CA LYS A 70 3.68 8.03 0.27
C LYS A 70 2.47 7.19 0.68
N GLN A 71 1.43 7.79 1.26
CA GLN A 71 0.19 7.09 1.59
C GLN A 71 -0.55 6.58 0.35
N ILE A 72 -0.61 7.39 -0.72
CA ILE A 72 -1.19 6.98 -2.01
C ILE A 72 -0.41 5.78 -2.58
N ASN A 73 0.92 5.86 -2.62
CA ASN A 73 1.76 4.79 -3.14
C ASN A 73 1.61 3.49 -2.33
N GLN A 74 1.48 3.61 -1.01
CA GLN A 74 1.26 2.46 -0.13
C GLN A 74 -0.11 1.81 -0.43
N TRP A 75 -1.16 2.63 -0.52
CA TRP A 75 -2.49 2.16 -0.88
C TRP A 75 -2.51 1.48 -2.26
N GLU A 76 -1.81 2.03 -3.25
CA GLU A 76 -1.69 1.45 -4.58
C GLU A 76 -1.01 0.06 -4.52
N THR A 77 0.14 -0.01 -3.83
CA THR A 77 0.90 -1.25 -3.65
C THR A 77 0.05 -2.34 -2.98
N ASP A 78 -0.61 -1.99 -1.87
CA ASP A 78 -1.47 -2.94 -1.14
C ASP A 78 -2.67 -3.39 -1.96
N SER A 79 -3.24 -2.49 -2.76
CA SER A 79 -4.38 -2.79 -3.64
C SER A 79 -4.00 -3.75 -4.76
N ILE A 80 -2.84 -3.53 -5.41
CA ILE A 80 -2.30 -4.43 -6.43
C ILE A 80 -2.04 -5.81 -5.83
N ALA A 81 -1.43 -5.88 -4.64
CA ALA A 81 -1.15 -7.14 -3.97
C ALA A 81 -2.43 -7.94 -3.70
N LYS A 82 -3.50 -7.28 -3.24
CA LYS A 82 -4.82 -7.92 -3.04
C LYS A 82 -5.39 -8.49 -4.33
N ILE A 83 -5.34 -7.73 -5.43
CA ILE A 83 -5.81 -8.18 -6.75
C ILE A 83 -5.02 -9.40 -7.22
N GLN A 84 -3.69 -9.34 -7.11
CA GLN A 84 -2.81 -10.43 -7.53
C GLN A 84 -3.05 -11.70 -6.72
N GLN A 85 -3.19 -11.58 -5.39
CA GLN A 85 -3.49 -12.71 -4.53
C GLN A 85 -4.84 -13.34 -4.90
N LYS A 86 -5.90 -12.53 -5.05
CA LYS A 86 -7.21 -13.06 -5.41
C LYS A 86 -7.21 -13.74 -6.78
N ALA A 87 -6.49 -13.18 -7.75
CA ALA A 87 -6.34 -13.78 -9.07
C ALA A 87 -5.56 -15.11 -9.01
N LYS A 88 -4.54 -15.21 -8.15
CA LYS A 88 -3.82 -16.45 -7.90
C LYS A 88 -4.74 -17.52 -7.31
N ASP A 89 -5.48 -17.19 -6.25
CA ASP A 89 -6.41 -18.11 -5.59
C ASP A 89 -7.45 -18.65 -6.60
N CYS A 90 -8.08 -17.76 -7.38
CA CYS A 90 -9.06 -18.18 -8.39
C CYS A 90 -8.44 -19.10 -9.46
N ARG A 91 -7.21 -18.86 -9.89
CA ARG A 91 -6.52 -19.75 -10.84
C ARG A 91 -6.25 -21.13 -10.23
N GLU A 92 -5.82 -21.17 -8.98
CA GLU A 92 -5.59 -22.43 -8.25
C GLU A 92 -6.89 -23.24 -8.11
N ASP A 93 -8.01 -22.58 -7.82
CA ASP A 93 -9.33 -23.24 -7.74
C ASP A 93 -9.78 -23.81 -9.09
N VAL A 94 -9.55 -23.09 -10.19
CA VAL A 94 -9.82 -23.58 -11.55
C VAL A 94 -8.95 -24.80 -11.86
N ILE A 95 -7.64 -24.75 -11.53
CA ILE A 95 -6.71 -25.86 -11.77
C ILE A 95 -7.15 -27.11 -11.00
N LYS A 96 -7.47 -26.99 -9.71
CA LYS A 96 -7.97 -28.10 -8.88
C LYS A 96 -9.24 -28.70 -9.47
N SER A 97 -10.21 -27.86 -9.83
CA SER A 97 -11.47 -28.31 -10.43
C SER A 97 -11.27 -29.00 -11.77
N SER A 98 -10.31 -28.52 -12.57
CA SER A 98 -9.92 -29.11 -13.85
C SER A 98 -9.27 -30.47 -13.66
N GLN A 99 -8.41 -30.63 -12.65
CA GLN A 99 -7.81 -31.93 -12.31
C GLN A 99 -8.87 -32.95 -11.91
N THR A 100 -9.87 -32.56 -11.11
CA THR A 100 -10.99 -33.45 -10.77
C THR A 100 -11.74 -33.91 -12.01
N LEU A 101 -12.08 -32.98 -12.92
CA LEU A 101 -12.74 -33.30 -14.18
C LEU A 101 -11.91 -34.28 -15.03
N LEU A 102 -10.60 -34.02 -15.16
CA LEU A 102 -9.69 -34.88 -15.94
C LEU A 102 -9.66 -36.30 -15.39
N ASN A 103 -9.59 -36.45 -14.07
CA ASN A 103 -9.62 -37.77 -13.42
C ASN A 103 -10.94 -38.51 -13.69
N ASP A 104 -12.07 -37.80 -13.72
CA ASP A 104 -13.37 -38.42 -14.01
C ASP A 104 -13.50 -38.80 -15.50
N ILE A 105 -12.98 -37.97 -16.41
CA ILE A 105 -12.90 -38.31 -17.83
C ILE A 105 -11.98 -39.52 -18.04
N GLU A 106 -10.84 -39.59 -17.36
CA GLU A 106 -9.91 -40.71 -17.45
C GLU A 106 -10.55 -42.02 -16.99
N LYS A 107 -11.32 -42.02 -15.89
CA LYS A 107 -12.10 -43.19 -15.47
C LYS A 107 -13.10 -43.63 -16.54
N LYS A 108 -13.91 -42.69 -17.05
CA LYS A 108 -14.89 -42.97 -18.13
C LYS A 108 -14.20 -43.52 -19.38
N PHE A 109 -13.04 -42.96 -19.73
CA PHE A 109 -12.25 -43.38 -20.87
C PHE A 109 -11.70 -44.80 -20.70
N ASN A 110 -11.17 -45.13 -19.52
CA ASN A 110 -10.67 -46.47 -19.20
C ASN A 110 -11.79 -47.52 -19.25
N ASP A 111 -12.99 -47.17 -18.77
CA ASP A 111 -14.14 -48.07 -18.85
C ASP A 111 -14.65 -48.24 -20.30
N LEU A 112 -14.62 -47.17 -21.11
CA LEU A 112 -14.93 -47.27 -22.53
C LEU A 112 -13.90 -48.14 -23.27
N ASN A 113 -12.62 -48.02 -22.94
CA ASN A 113 -11.56 -48.85 -23.51
C ASN A 113 -11.79 -50.33 -23.21
N LYS A 114 -12.13 -50.69 -21.96
CA LYS A 114 -12.50 -52.08 -21.61
C LYS A 114 -13.67 -52.59 -22.44
N GLN A 115 -14.71 -51.78 -22.64
CA GLN A 115 -15.86 -52.13 -23.47
C GLN A 115 -15.46 -52.37 -24.95
N ILE A 116 -14.60 -51.50 -25.50
CA ILE A 116 -14.08 -51.65 -26.86
C ILE A 116 -13.30 -52.96 -27.00
N GLN A 117 -12.41 -53.25 -26.06
CA GLN A 117 -11.61 -54.48 -26.06
C GLN A 117 -12.49 -55.73 -25.98
N GLN A 118 -13.55 -55.71 -25.17
CA GLN A 118 -14.48 -56.82 -25.03
C GLN A 118 -15.25 -57.06 -26.34
N ILE A 119 -15.88 -56.02 -26.90
CA ILE A 119 -16.62 -56.07 -28.17
C ILE A 119 -15.73 -56.60 -29.30
N HIS A 120 -14.48 -56.12 -29.37
CA HIS A 120 -13.53 -56.55 -30.37
C HIS A 120 -13.15 -58.03 -30.19
N LYS A 121 -12.90 -58.47 -28.96
CA LYS A 121 -12.52 -59.86 -28.64
C LYS A 121 -13.65 -60.84 -28.94
N GLU A 122 -14.89 -60.47 -28.63
CA GLU A 122 -16.07 -61.29 -28.86
C GLU A 122 -16.58 -61.21 -30.30
N ASN A 123 -16.04 -60.29 -31.10
CA ASN A 123 -16.50 -59.98 -32.46
C ASN A 123 -17.99 -59.59 -32.47
N ASP A 124 -18.50 -59.05 -31.36
CA ASP A 124 -19.91 -58.74 -31.09
C ASP A 124 -20.19 -57.24 -31.27
N PHE A 125 -20.05 -56.76 -32.50
CA PHE A 125 -20.35 -55.39 -32.86
C PHE A 125 -21.47 -55.30 -33.88
N ASN A 126 -22.34 -54.32 -33.68
CA ASN A 126 -23.32 -53.85 -34.66
C ASN A 126 -23.36 -52.31 -34.64
N GLU A 127 -24.22 -51.72 -35.46
CA GLU A 127 -24.37 -50.27 -35.60
C GLU A 127 -24.74 -49.59 -34.26
N ILE A 128 -25.48 -50.27 -33.39
CA ILE A 128 -25.86 -49.77 -32.06
C ILE A 128 -24.61 -49.63 -31.18
N ASN A 129 -23.77 -50.67 -31.11
CA ASN A 129 -22.51 -50.63 -30.37
C ASN A 129 -21.61 -49.49 -30.88
N LEU A 130 -21.41 -49.40 -32.20
CA LEU A 130 -20.54 -48.39 -32.81
C LEU A 130 -21.06 -46.97 -32.57
N ASN A 131 -22.38 -46.76 -32.66
CA ASN A 131 -22.98 -45.46 -32.41
C ASN A 131 -22.91 -45.06 -30.94
N TYR A 132 -23.11 -46.00 -30.01
CA TYR A 132 -22.92 -45.77 -28.58
C TYR A 132 -21.48 -45.32 -28.27
N LEU A 133 -20.46 -46.06 -28.74
CA LEU A 133 -19.05 -45.73 -28.51
C LEU A 133 -18.70 -44.32 -29.04
N ARG A 134 -19.15 -43.99 -30.26
CA ARG A 134 -18.97 -42.64 -30.85
C ARG A 134 -19.63 -41.55 -30.01
N ASN A 135 -20.83 -41.81 -29.51
CA ASN A 135 -21.56 -40.84 -28.68
C ASN A 135 -20.87 -40.61 -27.33
N GLN A 136 -20.34 -41.66 -26.71
CA GLN A 136 -19.59 -41.53 -25.45
C GLN A 136 -18.29 -40.73 -25.66
N LEU A 137 -17.54 -40.98 -26.73
CA LEU A 137 -16.37 -40.17 -27.09
C LEU A 137 -16.75 -38.70 -27.30
N ARG A 138 -17.80 -38.42 -28.07
CA ARG A 138 -18.28 -37.05 -28.30
C ARG A 138 -18.69 -36.34 -27.01
N LYS A 139 -19.33 -37.04 -26.07
CA LYS A 139 -19.70 -36.49 -24.76
C LYS A 139 -18.45 -36.12 -23.95
N MET A 140 -17.49 -37.03 -23.85
CA MET A 140 -16.24 -36.77 -23.11
C MET A 140 -15.45 -35.62 -23.74
N THR A 141 -15.40 -35.51 -25.07
CA THR A 141 -14.78 -34.35 -25.74
C THR A 141 -15.48 -33.04 -25.41
N LYS A 142 -16.81 -33.02 -25.33
CA LYS A 142 -17.57 -31.82 -24.94
C LYS A 142 -17.31 -31.44 -23.48
N GLU A 143 -17.33 -32.42 -22.58
CA GLU A 143 -17.03 -32.21 -21.16
C GLU A 143 -15.62 -31.66 -20.94
N LEU A 144 -14.63 -32.16 -21.69
CA LEU A 144 -13.24 -31.69 -21.63
C LEU A 144 -13.09 -30.22 -22.08
N ASN A 145 -13.75 -29.85 -23.18
CA ASN A 145 -13.59 -28.53 -23.79
C ASN A 145 -14.44 -27.45 -23.11
N ASN A 146 -15.56 -27.83 -22.50
CA ASN A 146 -16.47 -26.90 -21.85
C ASN A 146 -17.03 -27.49 -20.54
N PRO A 147 -16.24 -27.43 -19.45
CA PRO A 147 -16.68 -27.91 -18.14
C PRO A 147 -17.91 -27.16 -17.62
N SER A 148 -18.98 -27.90 -17.33
CA SER A 148 -20.20 -27.33 -16.73
C SER A 148 -20.09 -27.10 -15.21
N ASN A 149 -19.02 -27.59 -14.58
CA ASN A 149 -18.88 -27.64 -13.12
C ASN A 149 -18.27 -26.37 -12.50
N ILE A 150 -17.74 -25.45 -13.31
CA ILE A 150 -17.15 -24.20 -12.84
C ILE A 150 -17.55 -23.03 -13.75
N SER A 151 -17.72 -21.85 -13.15
CA SER A 151 -17.99 -20.61 -13.87
C SER A 151 -17.38 -19.43 -13.13
N ILE A 152 -16.94 -18.41 -13.87
CA ILE A 152 -16.49 -17.15 -13.28
C ILE A 152 -17.73 -16.28 -13.01
N GLN A 153 -17.87 -15.80 -11.78
CA GLN A 153 -18.87 -14.82 -11.39
C GLN A 153 -18.18 -13.55 -10.88
N GLN A 154 -18.73 -12.39 -11.23
CA GLN A 154 -18.28 -11.09 -10.70
C GLN A 154 -19.19 -10.65 -9.55
N ASN A 155 -18.59 -10.19 -8.46
CA ASN A 155 -19.31 -9.55 -7.36
C ASN A 155 -19.38 -8.03 -7.61
N SER A 156 -20.54 -7.44 -7.35
CA SER A 156 -20.79 -5.99 -7.48
C SER A 156 -20.29 -5.16 -6.30
N GLN A 157 -19.82 -5.78 -5.21
CA GLN A 157 -19.25 -5.08 -4.06
C GLN A 157 -17.80 -4.63 -4.30
N THR A 158 -17.42 -3.50 -3.69
CA THR A 158 -16.07 -2.93 -3.80
C THR A 158 -15.04 -3.82 -3.10
N PHE A 159 -14.17 -4.44 -3.89
CA PHE A 159 -13.07 -5.27 -3.39
C PHE A 159 -11.88 -4.44 -2.88
N ILE A 160 -11.63 -3.30 -3.52
CA ILE A 160 -10.58 -2.34 -3.13
C ILE A 160 -11.27 -1.09 -2.57
N SER A 161 -10.79 -0.63 -1.42
CA SER A 161 -11.27 0.62 -0.80
C SER A 161 -10.83 1.81 -1.62
N ASP A 162 -11.74 2.73 -1.92
CA ASP A 162 -11.41 3.98 -2.62
C ASP A 162 -10.67 4.99 -1.71
N ILE A 163 -9.84 5.86 -2.29
CA ILE A 163 -9.17 6.95 -1.58
C ILE A 163 -9.42 8.28 -2.30
N SER A 164 -9.67 9.34 -1.53
CA SER A 164 -9.93 10.67 -2.07
C SER A 164 -9.21 11.74 -1.24
N ILE A 165 -8.88 12.85 -1.90
CA ILE A 165 -8.27 14.00 -1.25
C ILE A 165 -9.37 14.96 -0.82
N ILE A 166 -9.44 15.23 0.48
CA ILE A 166 -10.36 16.21 1.06
C ILE A 166 -9.57 17.46 1.39
N SER A 167 -9.81 18.53 0.64
CA SER A 167 -9.22 19.84 0.92
C SER A 167 -10.20 20.66 1.75
N SER A 168 -9.88 20.88 3.02
CA SER A 168 -10.57 21.87 3.85
C SER A 168 -9.94 23.23 3.56
N LYS A 169 -10.72 24.19 3.07
CA LYS A 169 -10.29 25.60 2.95
C LYS A 169 -10.39 26.31 4.28
#